data_AF-A0A932CVD5-F1
#
_entry.id   AF-A0A932CVD5-F1
#
_cell.length_a   1.000
_cell.length_b   1.000
_cell.length_c   1.000
_cell.angle_alpha   90.00
_cell.angle_beta   90.00
_cell.angle_gamma   90.00
#
_symmetry.space_group_name_H-M   'P 1'
#
loop_
_entity.id
_entity.type
_entity.pdbx_description
1 polymer ?
#
loop_
_entity_poly.entity_id
_entity_poly.type
_entity_poly.pdbx_seq_one_letter_code
_entity_poly.pdbx_strand_id
1 'polypeptide(L)'
;MSRVRPPGIRDRIYSIVRRIPRGRVATYGQIARLAGIGGHARQVGYALHDLDEGSAVPWQRVVNARGECSPRAEPGGDDLQRFILEREGIVFDHRGRLDLERYAWRPRQGTTLTAAREPETPRRFDRAVRASLGSRSDRRRARSRGDCPSGRRAARIRRRSALARRPLPWR
;
A
#
# COMPACT_ATOMS: atom_id res chain seq x y z
N MET A 1 33.28 13.69 15.19
CA MET A 1 31.94 13.08 15.44
C MET A 1 31.52 12.36 14.17
N SER A 2 31.52 11.03 14.16
CA SER A 2 31.20 10.23 12.97
C SER A 2 29.74 10.42 12.56
N ARG A 3 29.51 10.82 11.31
CA ARG A 3 28.17 11.02 10.76
C ARG A 3 27.50 9.65 10.61
N VAL A 4 26.61 9.28 11.54
CA VAL A 4 25.88 8.01 11.51
C VAL A 4 25.09 7.94 10.20
N ARG A 5 25.36 6.92 9.37
CA ARG A 5 24.63 6.71 8.12
C ARG A 5 23.17 6.40 8.47
N PRO A 6 22.19 7.06 7.84
CA PRO A 6 20.79 6.78 8.13
C PRO A 6 20.48 5.31 7.81
N PRO A 7 19.61 4.67 8.61
CA PRO A 7 19.26 3.27 8.44
C PRO A 7 18.70 3.03 7.03
N GLY A 8 19.10 1.89 6.45
CA GLY A 8 18.67 1.48 5.12
C GLY A 8 17.18 1.19 5.08
N ILE A 9 16.64 1.02 3.87
CA ILE A 9 15.22 0.72 3.66
C ILE A 9 14.81 -0.57 4.40
N ARG A 10 15.68 -1.58 4.40
CA ARG A 10 15.44 -2.87 5.09
C ARG A 10 15.37 -2.71 6.59
N ASP A 11 16.29 -1.95 7.18
CA ASP A 11 16.30 -1.67 8.62
C ASP A 11 15.01 -0.96 9.05
N ARG A 12 14.54 0.00 8.25
CA ARG A 12 13.25 0.68 8.48
C ARG A 12 12.09 -0.31 8.44
N ILE A 13 12.03 -1.19 7.43
CA ILE A 13 11.01 -2.24 7.33
C ILE A 13 11.04 -3.14 8.58
N TYR A 14 12.22 -3.62 8.99
CA TYR A 14 12.35 -4.51 10.15
C TYR A 14 11.96 -3.83 11.45
N SER A 15 12.37 -2.57 11.66
CA SER A 15 11.97 -1.80 12.84
C SER A 15 10.45 -1.62 12.94
N ILE A 16 9.76 -1.44 11.81
CA ILE A 16 8.30 -1.32 11.79
C ILE A 16 7.64 -2.66 12.10
N VAL A 17 8.12 -3.75 11.49
CA VAL A 17 7.55 -5.09 11.70
C VAL A 17 7.70 -5.54 13.15
N ARG A 18 8.84 -5.22 13.80
CA ARG A 18 9.05 -5.49 15.24
C ARG A 18 8.06 -4.78 16.16
N ARG A 19 7.42 -3.68 15.71
CA ARG A 19 6.43 -2.93 16.50
C ARG A 19 5.02 -3.52 16.44
N ILE A 20 4.78 -4.50 15.57
CA ILE A 20 3.47 -5.15 15.45
C ILE A 20 3.27 -6.03 16.70
N PRO A 21 2.25 -5.77 17.55
CA PRO A 21 2.01 -6.57 18.75
C PRO A 21 1.46 -7.96 18.39
N ARG A 22 1.52 -8.90 19.34
CA ARG A 22 0.95 -10.25 19.15
C ARG A 22 -0.56 -10.16 18.91
N GLY A 23 -1.09 -11.02 18.05
CA GLY A 23 -2.52 -11.05 17.71
C GLY A 23 -2.98 -9.88 16.83
N ARG A 24 -2.05 -9.10 16.27
CA ARG A 24 -2.31 -8.08 15.26
C ARG A 24 -1.49 -8.35 14.01
N VAL A 25 -2.01 -7.93 12.87
CA VAL A 25 -1.36 -8.09 11.56
C VAL A 25 -1.22 -6.77 10.84
N ALA A 26 -0.24 -6.65 9.96
CA ALA A 26 -0.08 -5.51 9.08
C ALA A 26 -0.03 -5.96 7.62
N THR A 27 -0.49 -5.11 6.71
CA THR A 27 -0.38 -5.41 5.28
C THR A 27 0.96 -4.96 4.72
N TYR A 28 1.46 -5.63 3.68
CA TYR A 28 2.68 -5.19 2.97
C TYR A 28 2.60 -3.73 2.52
N GLY A 29 1.44 -3.31 2.02
CA GLY A 29 1.20 -1.92 1.60
C GLY A 29 1.27 -0.94 2.76
N GLN A 30 0.74 -1.30 3.93
CA GLN A 30 0.83 -0.48 5.14
C GLN A 30 2.28 -0.33 5.61
N ILE A 31 3.05 -1.42 5.65
CA ILE A 31 4.47 -1.36 6.05
C ILE A 31 5.26 -0.50 5.07
N ALA A 32 5.02 -0.64 3.77
CA ALA A 32 5.68 0.18 2.75
C ALA A 32 5.41 1.68 2.96
N ARG A 33 4.16 2.05 3.27
CA ARG A 33 3.79 3.44 3.62
C ARG A 33 4.52 3.93 4.87
N LEU A 34 4.56 3.12 5.94
CA LEU A 34 5.23 3.48 7.19
C LEU A 34 6.76 3.58 7.03
N ALA A 35 7.35 2.80 6.12
CA ALA A 35 8.78 2.80 5.83
C ALA A 35 9.21 3.96 4.91
N GLY A 36 8.26 4.74 4.38
CA GLY A 36 8.53 5.84 3.43
C GLY A 36 8.74 5.38 1.98
N ILE A 37 8.37 4.14 1.65
CA ILE A 37 8.45 3.57 0.30
C ILE A 37 7.04 3.21 -0.21
N GLY A 38 6.08 4.13 -0.04
CA GLY A 38 4.69 3.94 -0.44
C GLY A 38 4.56 3.46 -1.88
N GLY A 39 3.72 2.45 -2.13
CA GLY A 39 3.57 1.83 -3.46
C GLY A 39 4.53 0.66 -3.73
N HIS A 40 5.59 0.49 -2.94
CA HIS A 40 6.60 -0.57 -3.12
C HIS A 40 6.38 -1.78 -2.20
N ALA A 41 5.14 -2.29 -2.12
CA ALA A 41 4.80 -3.43 -1.25
C ALA A 41 5.62 -4.70 -1.56
N ARG A 42 5.98 -4.93 -2.83
CA ARG A 42 6.84 -6.06 -3.24
C ARG A 42 8.22 -6.02 -2.59
N GLN A 43 8.79 -4.82 -2.42
CA GLN A 43 10.10 -4.65 -1.79
C GLN A 43 10.07 -5.06 -0.31
N VAL A 44 8.94 -4.86 0.38
CA VAL A 44 8.72 -5.39 1.74
C VAL A 44 8.72 -6.91 1.73
N GLY A 45 8.04 -7.53 0.76
CA GLY A 45 8.05 -8.98 0.58
C GLY A 45 9.46 -9.54 0.40
N TYR A 46 10.26 -8.95 -0.51
CA TYR A 46 11.65 -9.36 -0.71
C TYR A 46 12.51 -9.20 0.56
N ALA A 47 12.35 -8.08 1.28
CA ALA A 47 13.09 -7.85 2.51
C ALA A 47 12.74 -8.87 3.61
N LEU A 48 11.49 -9.35 3.67
CA LEU A 48 11.06 -10.35 4.65
C LEU A 48 11.35 -11.79 4.23
N HIS A 49 11.45 -12.06 2.94
CA HIS A 49 11.87 -13.35 2.41
C HIS A 49 13.35 -13.63 2.69
N ASP A 50 14.17 -12.60 2.60
CA ASP A 50 15.63 -12.67 2.78
C ASP A 50 16.03 -12.48 4.26
N LEU A 51 15.19 -12.98 5.18
CA LEU A 51 15.48 -13.05 6.61
C LEU A 51 15.95 -14.46 6.95
N ASP A 52 17.01 -14.56 7.75
CA ASP A 52 17.46 -15.85 8.30
C ASP A 52 16.41 -16.44 9.25
N GLU A 53 16.35 -17.77 9.34
CA GLU A 53 15.37 -18.51 10.15
C GLU A 53 15.43 -18.16 11.65
N GLY A 54 16.56 -17.63 12.15
CA GLY A 54 16.75 -17.19 13.54
C GLY A 54 16.44 -15.70 13.79
N SER A 55 15.92 -14.96 12.81
CA SER A 55 15.69 -13.53 12.97
C SER A 55 14.58 -13.21 13.97
N ALA A 56 14.82 -12.26 14.88
CA ALA A 56 13.84 -11.77 15.85
C ALA A 56 12.68 -10.95 15.23
N VAL A 57 12.59 -10.89 13.89
CA VAL A 57 11.56 -10.13 13.18
C VAL A 57 10.31 -11.01 12.98
N PRO A 58 9.13 -10.60 13.49
CA PRO A 58 7.90 -11.39 13.38
C PRO A 58 7.27 -11.28 11.99
N TRP A 59 7.94 -11.86 10.98
CA TRP A 59 7.52 -11.80 9.57
C TRP A 59 6.12 -12.37 9.36
N GLN A 60 5.71 -13.36 10.17
CA GLN A 60 4.41 -14.02 10.05
C GLN A 60 3.22 -13.08 10.24
N ARG A 61 3.42 -11.94 10.92
CA ARG A 61 2.35 -10.93 11.13
C ARG A 61 2.07 -10.06 9.91
N VAL A 62 2.80 -10.27 8.81
CA VAL A 62 2.64 -9.51 7.57
C VAL A 62 1.83 -10.30 6.55
N VAL A 63 0.71 -9.74 6.12
CA VAL A 63 -0.24 -10.41 5.22
C VAL A 63 -0.54 -9.57 3.97
N ASN A 64 -1.20 -10.20 2.99
CA ASN A 64 -1.60 -9.50 1.78
C ASN A 64 -2.78 -8.53 2.04
N ALA A 65 -3.12 -7.70 1.06
CA ALA A 65 -4.21 -6.73 1.19
C ALA A 65 -5.62 -7.36 1.26
N ARG A 66 -5.74 -8.67 0.98
CA ARG A 66 -6.98 -9.45 1.06
C ARG A 66 -7.14 -10.19 2.39
N GLY A 67 -6.15 -10.09 3.29
CA GLY A 67 -6.15 -10.83 4.57
C GLY A 67 -5.78 -12.31 4.41
N GLU A 68 -5.12 -12.69 3.33
CA GLU A 68 -4.63 -14.06 3.12
C GLU A 68 -3.15 -14.16 3.51
N CYS A 69 -2.75 -15.33 4.01
CA CYS A 69 -1.34 -15.71 4.08
C CYS A 69 -0.76 -15.74 2.67
N SER A 70 0.47 -15.25 2.49
CA SER A 70 1.06 -15.15 1.16
C SER A 70 1.74 -16.47 0.79
N PRO A 71 1.36 -17.13 -0.33
CA PRO A 71 2.05 -18.30 -0.86
C PRO A 71 3.55 -18.09 -0.90
N ARG A 72 4.25 -18.77 0.01
CA ARG A 72 5.71 -18.91 -0.09
C ARG A 72 6.03 -19.90 -1.22
N ALA A 73 7.20 -19.74 -1.83
CA ALA A 73 7.64 -20.56 -2.96
C ALA A 73 7.77 -22.06 -2.58
N GLU A 74 7.78 -22.37 -1.29
CA GLU A 74 7.81 -23.72 -0.76
C GLU A 74 6.39 -24.26 -0.52
N PRO A 75 6.10 -25.50 -0.96
CA PRO A 75 4.87 -26.19 -0.60
C PRO A 75 4.70 -26.25 0.93
N GLY A 76 3.61 -25.68 1.46
CA GLY A 76 3.29 -25.70 2.90
C GLY A 76 3.78 -24.48 3.70
N GLY A 77 4.46 -23.51 3.09
CA GLY A 77 4.89 -22.30 3.80
C GLY A 77 3.73 -21.43 4.31
N ASP A 78 2.55 -21.55 3.70
CA ASP A 78 1.33 -20.87 4.11
C ASP A 78 0.73 -21.47 5.38
N ASP A 79 0.90 -22.78 5.54
CA ASP A 79 0.38 -23.53 6.68
C ASP A 79 1.15 -23.16 7.94
N LEU A 80 2.47 -22.95 7.85
CA LEU A 80 3.28 -22.49 8.97
C LEU A 80 2.89 -21.07 9.40
N GLN A 81 2.74 -20.14 8.45
CA GLN A 81 2.32 -18.77 8.76
C GLN A 81 0.96 -18.77 9.46
N ARG A 82 0.00 -19.51 8.90
CA ARG A 82 -1.34 -19.66 9.45
C ARG A 82 -1.31 -20.24 10.87
N PHE A 83 -0.59 -21.35 11.07
CA PHE A 83 -0.47 -22.02 12.36
C PHE A 83 0.07 -21.09 13.45
N ILE A 84 1.11 -20.30 13.15
CA ILE A 84 1.67 -19.36 14.14
C ILE A 84 0.65 -18.25 14.46
N LEU A 85 -0.07 -17.73 13.46
CA LEU A 85 -1.08 -16.69 13.67
C LEU A 85 -2.30 -17.20 14.46
N GLU A 86 -2.74 -18.44 14.20
CA GLU A 86 -3.79 -19.09 14.97
C GLU A 86 -3.40 -19.26 16.45
N ARG A 87 -2.15 -19.62 16.72
CA ARG A 87 -1.61 -19.65 18.10
C ARG A 87 -1.52 -18.28 18.75
N GLU A 88 -1.46 -17.20 17.98
CA GLU A 88 -1.57 -15.82 18.49
C GLU A 88 -3.03 -15.36 18.67
N GLY A 89 -4.01 -16.22 18.39
CA GLY A 89 -5.45 -15.92 18.55
C GLY A 89 -6.12 -15.29 17.33
N ILE A 90 -5.49 -15.37 16.16
CA ILE A 90 -6.08 -14.90 14.90
C ILE A 90 -6.91 -16.01 14.29
N VAL A 91 -8.18 -15.71 14.00
CA VAL A 91 -9.12 -16.65 13.40
C VAL A 91 -9.19 -16.42 11.91
N PHE A 92 -9.10 -17.51 11.14
CA PHE A 92 -9.27 -17.53 9.68
C PHE A 92 -10.64 -18.07 9.30
N ASP A 93 -11.21 -17.56 8.20
CA ASP A 93 -12.44 -18.08 7.61
C ASP A 93 -12.20 -19.43 6.88
N HIS A 94 -13.29 -20.05 6.42
CA HIS A 94 -13.24 -21.29 5.63
C HIS A 94 -12.48 -21.14 4.30
N ARG A 95 -12.17 -19.92 3.87
CA ARG A 95 -11.38 -19.61 2.68
C ARG A 95 -9.92 -19.24 3.00
N GLY A 96 -9.51 -19.33 4.27
CA GLY A 96 -8.14 -19.00 4.70
C GLY A 96 -7.87 -17.50 4.79
N ARG A 97 -8.90 -16.66 4.97
CA ARG A 97 -8.80 -15.21 5.12
C ARG A 97 -9.04 -14.78 6.54
N LEU A 98 -8.26 -13.83 7.03
CA LEU A 98 -8.48 -13.17 8.31
C LEU A 98 -9.24 -11.86 8.13
N ASP A 99 -9.98 -11.47 9.16
CA ASP A 99 -10.66 -10.18 9.21
C ASP A 99 -9.67 -9.03 9.50
N LEU A 100 -9.31 -8.29 8.44
CA LEU A 100 -8.40 -7.16 8.55
C LEU A 100 -8.98 -6.03 9.40
N GLU A 101 -10.29 -5.83 9.48
CA GLU A 101 -10.86 -4.75 10.30
C GLU A 101 -10.62 -5.02 11.79
N ARG A 102 -10.78 -6.28 12.19
CA ARG A 102 -10.55 -6.74 13.55
C ARG A 102 -9.07 -6.79 13.92
N TYR A 103 -8.24 -7.39 13.06
CA TYR A 103 -6.85 -7.73 13.40
C TYR A 103 -5.81 -6.72 12.89
N ALA A 104 -6.16 -5.77 12.02
CA ALA A 104 -5.19 -4.80 11.53
C ALA A 104 -4.54 -4.01 12.67
N TRP A 105 -3.22 -3.95 12.63
CA TRP A 105 -2.41 -3.13 13.49
C TRP A 105 -2.59 -1.68 13.08
N ARG A 106 -3.06 -0.85 14.01
CA ARG A 106 -3.10 0.60 13.84
C ARG A 106 -1.97 1.18 14.67
N PRO A 107 -0.86 1.64 14.07
CA PRO A 107 0.17 2.32 14.84
C PRO A 107 -0.51 3.53 15.50
N ARG A 108 -0.34 3.67 16.82
CA ARG A 108 -0.69 4.94 17.47
C ARG A 108 0.08 6.01 16.71
N GLN A 109 -0.64 6.93 16.09
CA GLN A 109 -0.04 8.13 15.55
C GLN A 109 0.59 8.77 16.77
N GLY A 110 1.92 8.72 16.86
CA GLY A 110 2.61 9.38 17.96
C GLY A 110 2.12 10.81 17.93
N THR A 111 1.64 11.32 19.06
CA THR A 111 1.45 12.75 19.24
C THR A 111 2.73 13.40 18.78
N THR A 112 2.72 13.97 17.58
CA THR A 112 3.78 14.86 17.19
C THR A 112 3.64 16.02 18.17
N LEU A 113 4.50 16.09 19.19
CA LEU A 113 4.73 17.31 19.98
C LEU A 113 5.42 18.37 19.09
N THR A 114 4.89 18.55 17.88
CA THR A 114 5.26 19.55 16.88
C THR A 114 3.99 19.88 16.12
N ALA A 115 3.04 20.42 16.88
CA ALA A 115 2.16 21.46 16.44
C ALA A 115 1.73 22.12 17.75
N ALA A 116 2.54 23.09 18.20
CA ALA A 116 1.98 24.16 18.97
C ALA A 116 0.70 24.58 18.25
N ARG A 117 -0.42 24.49 18.98
CA ARG A 117 -1.67 25.12 18.61
C ARG A 117 -1.35 26.60 18.34
N GLU A 118 -1.25 27.00 17.08
CA GLU A 118 -1.62 28.37 16.73
C GLU A 118 -3.14 28.35 16.48
N PRO A 119 -3.95 29.03 17.31
CA PRO A 119 -5.35 29.21 17.02
C PRO A 119 -5.51 30.10 15.77
N GLU A 120 -6.61 29.85 15.09
CA GLU A 120 -7.05 30.38 13.81
C GLU A 120 -6.84 31.90 13.62
N THR A 121 -6.57 32.32 12.39
CA THR A 121 -6.97 33.64 11.93
C THR A 121 -7.54 33.52 10.53
N PRO A 122 -8.85 33.78 10.32
CA PRO A 122 -9.38 33.93 8.98
C PRO A 122 -8.81 35.23 8.41
N ARG A 123 -7.84 35.13 7.50
CA ARG A 123 -7.35 36.29 6.74
C ARG A 123 -8.42 36.70 5.73
N ARG A 124 -9.33 37.51 6.24
CA ARG A 124 -10.13 38.50 5.55
C ARG A 124 -9.19 39.33 4.66
N PHE A 125 -9.16 39.05 3.36
CA PHE A 125 -8.63 40.00 2.39
C PHE A 125 -9.69 41.08 2.15
N ASP A 126 -9.74 42.04 3.08
CA ASP A 126 -9.95 43.44 2.73
C ASP A 126 -8.79 43.84 1.78
N ARG A 127 -8.93 44.54 0.65
CA ARG A 127 -9.83 45.64 0.34
C ARG A 127 -9.65 46.10 -1.13
N ALA A 128 -10.80 46.39 -1.76
CA ALA A 128 -11.11 47.43 -2.74
C ALA A 128 -10.10 47.91 -3.81
N VAL A 129 -10.55 47.88 -5.07
CA VAL A 129 -10.51 49.04 -5.98
C VAL A 129 -11.84 49.15 -6.74
N ARG A 130 -12.33 50.38 -6.82
CA ARG A 130 -13.64 50.86 -7.29
C ARG A 130 -13.50 51.37 -8.73
N ALA A 131 -14.34 50.91 -9.66
CA ALA A 131 -14.73 51.60 -10.90
C ALA A 131 -15.88 50.80 -11.56
N SER A 132 -17.15 51.19 -11.36
CA SER A 132 -17.92 52.11 -12.22
C SER A 132 -18.48 51.45 -13.50
N LEU A 133 -19.75 51.03 -13.36
CA LEU A 133 -20.89 51.11 -14.31
C LEU A 133 -20.63 51.10 -15.83
N GLY A 134 -21.30 50.16 -16.51
CA GLY A 134 -21.49 50.20 -17.97
C GLY A 134 -22.36 49.07 -18.54
N SER A 135 -23.67 49.29 -18.55
CA SER A 135 -24.68 48.88 -19.56
C SER A 135 -24.63 47.49 -20.23
N ARG A 136 -25.74 46.76 -20.05
CA ARG A 136 -26.55 46.03 -21.05
C ARG A 136 -25.99 45.99 -22.49
N SER A 137 -25.98 44.80 -23.09
CA SER A 137 -26.93 44.40 -24.16
C SER A 137 -26.36 43.24 -25.00
N ASP A 138 -27.12 42.15 -25.03
CA ASP A 138 -27.55 41.47 -26.25
C ASP A 138 -26.51 41.19 -27.36
N ARG A 139 -26.18 39.90 -27.55
CA ARG A 139 -26.25 39.26 -28.87
C ARG A 139 -25.91 37.75 -28.84
N ARG A 140 -26.93 36.97 -29.20
CA ARG A 140 -26.95 35.82 -30.13
C ARG A 140 -25.59 35.28 -30.63
N ARG A 141 -25.47 33.94 -30.67
CA ARG A 141 -25.42 33.08 -31.89
C ARG A 141 -24.39 31.92 -31.80
N ALA A 142 -24.84 30.77 -32.31
CA ALA A 142 -24.11 29.60 -32.86
C ALA A 142 -23.19 28.81 -31.89
N ARG A 143 -23.34 27.50 -31.64
CA ARG A 143 -23.56 26.31 -32.49
C ARG A 143 -22.63 26.20 -33.71
N SER A 144 -21.50 25.52 -33.50
CA SER A 144 -20.69 24.79 -34.49
C SER A 144 -19.92 23.72 -33.68
N ARG A 145 -20.30 22.44 -33.66
CA ARG A 145 -20.13 21.43 -34.73
C ARG A 145 -18.80 21.63 -35.47
N GLY A 146 -17.75 21.04 -34.91
CA GLY A 146 -16.46 20.82 -35.56
C GLY A 146 -16.22 19.31 -35.65
N ASP A 147 -16.52 18.78 -36.83
CA ASP A 147 -16.09 17.48 -37.33
C ASP A 147 -14.55 17.37 -37.30
N CYS A 148 -14.02 16.26 -36.79
CA CYS A 148 -12.63 15.86 -37.01
C CYS A 148 -12.64 14.50 -37.73
N PRO A 149 -12.20 14.44 -39.01
CA PRO A 149 -12.07 13.19 -39.73
C PRO A 149 -10.63 12.64 -39.64
N SER A 150 -10.50 11.38 -40.06
CA SER A 150 -9.28 10.55 -40.25
C SER A 150 -8.87 9.73 -39.01
N GLY A 151 -8.68 8.41 -39.04
CA GLY A 151 -8.63 7.44 -40.14
C GLY A 151 -7.31 6.67 -40.11
N ARG A 152 -7.40 5.32 -40.08
CA ARG A 152 -6.32 4.30 -40.29
C ARG A 152 -5.45 4.04 -39.05
N ARG A 153 -4.95 2.84 -38.72
CA ARG A 153 -4.93 1.48 -39.30
C ARG A 153 -4.40 0.55 -38.17
N ALA A 154 -5.01 -0.61 -37.92
CA ALA A 154 -4.49 -1.95 -38.22
C ALA A 154 -3.51 -2.61 -37.21
N ALA A 155 -3.56 -3.95 -37.23
CA ALA A 155 -2.69 -4.98 -36.62
C ALA A 155 -3.08 -5.45 -35.20
N ARG A 156 -3.84 -6.56 -35.04
CA ARG A 156 -3.41 -7.99 -35.00
C ARG A 156 -2.19 -8.22 -34.08
N ILE A 157 -2.36 -9.07 -33.04
CA ILE A 157 -1.60 -10.32 -32.82
C ILE A 157 -2.25 -11.18 -31.70
N ARG A 158 -2.75 -12.33 -32.15
CA ARG A 158 -2.77 -13.72 -31.64
C ARG A 158 -3.20 -14.08 -30.20
N ARG A 159 -4.10 -15.07 -30.19
CA ARG A 159 -4.54 -15.94 -29.09
C ARG A 159 -3.56 -17.11 -28.86
N ARG A 160 -3.59 -17.63 -27.62
CA ARG A 160 -3.56 -19.05 -27.17
C ARG A 160 -2.32 -19.93 -27.36
N SER A 161 -1.89 -20.56 -26.25
CA SER A 161 -1.73 -22.04 -25.99
C SER A 161 -0.77 -22.20 -24.79
N ALA A 162 -1.07 -22.81 -23.62
CA ALA A 162 -1.58 -24.14 -23.25
C ALA A 162 -0.57 -25.30 -23.40
N LEU A 163 -0.35 -26.02 -22.28
CA LEU A 163 0.38 -27.31 -22.05
C LEU A 163 1.93 -27.22 -22.03
N ALA A 164 2.72 -27.91 -21.18
CA ALA A 164 2.56 -29.13 -20.36
C ALA A 164 3.54 -29.08 -19.15
N ARG A 165 3.12 -29.40 -17.91
CA ARG A 165 3.34 -30.68 -17.18
C ARG A 165 4.74 -31.31 -17.31
N ARG A 166 5.47 -31.36 -16.18
CA ARG A 166 6.24 -32.52 -15.67
C ARG A 166 6.82 -32.24 -14.27
N PRO A 167 6.40 -32.95 -13.20
CA PRO A 167 7.16 -33.01 -11.96
C PRO A 167 8.15 -34.18 -11.97
N LEU A 168 9.35 -33.95 -11.44
CA LEU A 168 10.39 -34.97 -11.20
C LEU A 168 10.19 -35.61 -9.81
N PRO A 169 10.44 -36.92 -9.64
CA PRO A 169 10.41 -37.57 -8.33
C PRO A 169 11.76 -37.42 -7.62
N TRP A 170 11.76 -37.01 -6.35
CA TRP A 170 12.91 -37.23 -5.46
C TRP A 170 12.61 -38.43 -4.55
N ARG A 171 13.57 -39.34 -4.50
CA ARG A 171 13.71 -40.44 -3.54
C ARG A 171 14.36 -39.92 -2.27
#